data_AF-A0AAV7HQF2-F1
#
_entry.id   AF-A0AAV7HQF2-F1
#
_cell.length_a   1.000
_cell.length_b   1.000
_cell.length_c   1.000
_cell.angle_alpha   90.00
_cell.angle_beta   90.00
_cell.angle_gamma   90.00
#
_symmetry.space_group_name_H-M   'P 1'
#
loop_
_entity.id
_entity.type
_entity.pdbx_description
1 polymer ?
#
loop_
_entity_poly.entity_id
_entity_poly.type
_entity_poly.pdbx_seq_one_letter_code
_entity_poly.pdbx_strand_id
1 'polypeptide(L)'
;MKKQLNQTVLALLLLLSILVGMEGRSLLGRERRCDEIYVVKQGETLQTISVDCNTLSILDDNPQIVDTDDIGPGTVLYIRPSSTLS
;
A
#
# COMPACT_ATOMS: atom_id res chain seq x y z
N MET A 1 -17.73 20.49 40.62
CA MET A 1 -18.45 19.57 39.70
C MET A 1 -18.24 19.88 38.20
N LYS A 2 -17.66 21.02 37.78
CA LYS A 2 -17.49 21.38 36.34
C LYS A 2 -16.23 20.78 35.67
N LYS A 3 -15.19 20.44 36.44
CA LYS A 3 -13.91 19.91 35.93
C LYS A 3 -14.02 18.47 35.43
N GLN A 4 -14.83 17.66 36.12
CA GLN A 4 -15.08 16.26 35.75
C GLN A 4 -15.82 16.13 34.41
N LEU A 5 -16.79 17.01 34.13
CA LEU A 5 -17.57 16.96 32.88
C LEU A 5 -16.70 17.24 31.64
N ASN A 6 -15.74 18.15 31.74
CA ASN A 6 -14.83 18.45 30.62
C ASN A 6 -13.83 17.30 30.39
N GLN A 7 -13.33 16.70 31.47
CA GLN A 7 -12.38 15.58 31.38
C GLN A 7 -13.06 14.29 30.88
N THR A 8 -14.29 13.99 31.30
CA THR A 8 -15.02 12.82 30.79
C THR A 8 -15.41 12.99 29.33
N VAL A 9 -15.84 14.19 28.91
CA VAL A 9 -16.14 14.47 27.49
C VAL A 9 -14.88 14.35 26.63
N LEU A 10 -13.74 14.87 27.09
CA LEU A 10 -12.47 14.74 26.38
C LEU A 10 -12.02 13.27 26.25
N ALA A 11 -12.18 12.48 27.32
CA ALA A 11 -11.87 11.04 27.30
C ALA A 11 -12.78 10.27 26.33
N LEU A 12 -14.08 10.58 26.29
CA LEU A 12 -15.03 9.99 25.34
C LEU A 12 -14.69 10.32 23.88
N LEU A 13 -14.30 11.57 23.58
CA LEU A 13 -13.89 11.98 22.23
C LEU A 13 -12.63 11.25 21.78
N LEU A 14 -11.64 11.10 22.66
CA LEU A 14 -10.42 10.35 22.36
C LEU A 14 -10.71 8.87 22.12
N LEU A 15 -11.58 8.25 22.94
CA LEU A 15 -12.00 6.85 22.74
C LEU A 15 -12.73 6.66 21.40
N LEU A 16 -13.63 7.58 21.02
CA LEU A 16 -14.33 7.51 19.74
C LEU A 16 -13.36 7.64 18.55
N SER A 17 -12.36 8.51 18.63
CA SER A 17 -11.36 8.63 17.55
C SER A 17 -10.55 7.34 17.32
N ILE A 18 -10.25 6.60 18.39
CA ILE A 18 -9.53 5.32 18.30
C ILE A 18 -10.42 4.24 17.70
N LEU A 19 -11.70 4.19 18.07
CA LEU A 19 -12.66 3.21 17.55
C LEU A 19 -12.98 3.44 16.07
N VAL A 20 -13.06 4.69 15.63
CA VAL A 20 -13.30 5.05 14.22
C VAL A 20 -12.01 4.99 13.39
N GLY A 21 -10.83 5.05 14.01
CA GLY A 21 -9.52 5.02 13.34
C GLY A 21 -8.99 3.63 12.94
N MET A 22 -9.80 2.56 13.08
CA MET A 22 -9.40 1.18 12.74
C MET A 22 -9.86 0.73 11.34
N GLU A 23 -10.13 1.66 10.44
CA GLU A 23 -10.40 1.31 9.04
C GLU A 23 -9.07 1.13 8.28
N GLY A 24 -8.61 -0.11 8.16
CA GLY A 24 -7.55 -0.44 7.19
C GLY A 24 -6.44 -1.40 7.62
N ARG A 25 -6.68 -2.32 8.57
CA ARG A 25 -5.78 -3.45 8.80
C ARG A 25 -6.42 -4.75 8.34
N SER A 26 -6.24 -5.07 7.07
CA SER A 26 -6.60 -6.37 6.48
C SER A 26 -5.76 -7.48 7.15
N LEU A 27 -6.34 -8.16 8.13
CA LEU A 27 -5.67 -9.20 8.93
C LEU A 27 -5.80 -10.64 8.35
N LEU A 28 -6.28 -10.80 7.11
CA LEU A 28 -6.62 -12.13 6.55
C LEU A 28 -6.02 -12.46 5.18
N GLY A 29 -5.11 -11.63 4.64
CA GLY A 29 -4.38 -11.95 3.41
C GLY A 29 -2.92 -12.17 3.73
N ARG A 30 -2.33 -13.30 3.32
CA ARG A 30 -0.89 -13.38 3.08
C ARG A 30 -0.56 -12.19 2.16
N GLU A 31 0.02 -11.13 2.72
CA GLU A 31 0.07 -9.80 2.13
C GLU A 31 0.53 -9.88 0.67
N ARG A 32 -0.41 -9.85 -0.27
CA ARG A 32 -0.08 -9.38 -1.61
C ARG A 32 0.21 -7.90 -1.40
N ARG A 33 1.49 -7.56 -1.23
CA ARG A 33 1.93 -6.17 -1.09
C ARG A 33 1.52 -5.33 -2.30
N CYS A 34 1.30 -5.99 -3.44
CA CYS A 34 0.87 -5.38 -4.68
C CYS A 34 -0.25 -6.20 -5.33
N ASP A 35 -1.18 -5.50 -5.96
CA ASP A 35 -2.16 -6.07 -6.88
C ASP A 35 -1.48 -6.49 -8.19
N GLU A 36 -2.16 -7.32 -8.98
CA GLU A 36 -1.68 -7.72 -10.32
C GLU A 36 -1.57 -6.54 -11.29
N ILE A 37 -2.36 -5.49 -11.06
CA ILE A 37 -2.28 -4.22 -11.78
C ILE A 37 -1.82 -3.15 -10.79
N TYR A 38 -0.60 -2.66 -10.97
CA TYR A 38 0.01 -1.66 -10.10
C TYR A 38 0.07 -0.30 -10.78
N VAL A 39 -0.29 0.75 -10.06
CA VAL A 39 -0.18 2.13 -10.54
C VAL A 39 0.98 2.80 -9.84
N VAL A 40 1.98 3.21 -10.62
CA VAL A 40 3.21 3.83 -10.11
C VAL A 40 2.91 5.14 -9.39
N LYS A 41 3.52 5.33 -8.22
CA LYS A 41 3.38 6.53 -7.39
C LYS A 41 4.57 7.46 -7.56
N GLN A 42 4.45 8.68 -7.02
CA GLN A 42 5.51 9.68 -7.09
C GLN A 42 6.78 9.22 -6.38
N GLY A 43 7.90 9.28 -7.10
CA GLY A 43 9.24 8.94 -6.57
C GLY A 43 9.55 7.45 -6.55
N GLU A 44 8.67 6.59 -7.07
CA GLU A 44 8.95 5.16 -7.22
C GLU A 44 9.79 4.87 -8.46
N THR A 45 10.55 3.78 -8.39
CA THR A 45 11.33 3.22 -9.50
C THR A 45 10.98 1.75 -9.66
N LEU A 46 11.33 1.13 -10.80
CA LEU A 46 11.21 -0.33 -10.95
C LEU A 46 11.90 -1.10 -9.81
N GLN A 47 13.04 -0.60 -9.35
CA GLN A 47 13.81 -1.24 -8.30
C GLN A 47 13.05 -1.22 -6.98
N THR A 48 12.49 -0.09 -6.57
CA THR A 48 11.72 0.00 -5.32
C THR A 48 10.44 -0.84 -5.41
N ILE A 49 9.73 -0.77 -6.54
CA ILE A 49 8.53 -1.56 -6.79
C ILE A 49 8.85 -3.07 -6.76
N SER A 50 9.97 -3.51 -7.34
CA SER A 50 10.40 -4.92 -7.33
C SER A 50 10.63 -5.46 -5.92
N VAL A 51 11.21 -4.64 -5.04
CA VAL A 51 11.47 -4.97 -3.64
C VAL A 51 10.17 -5.00 -2.85
N ASP A 52 9.31 -4.01 -3.06
CA ASP A 52 8.03 -3.89 -2.38
C ASP A 52 7.08 -5.03 -2.76
N CYS A 53 6.98 -5.34 -4.05
CA CYS A 53 6.12 -6.40 -4.58
C CYS A 53 6.75 -7.81 -4.54
N ASN A 54 8.03 -7.92 -4.15
CA ASN A 54 8.80 -9.16 -4.14
C ASN A 54 8.75 -9.91 -5.49
N THR A 55 8.98 -9.19 -6.58
CA THR A 55 9.04 -9.75 -7.94
C THR A 55 10.34 -9.35 -8.63
N LEU A 56 10.90 -10.25 -9.44
CA LEU A 56 12.21 -10.06 -10.08
C LEU A 56 12.12 -9.67 -11.57
N SER A 57 10.95 -9.83 -12.19
CA SER A 57 10.78 -9.83 -13.65
C SER A 57 9.69 -8.86 -14.14
N ILE A 58 9.67 -7.62 -13.60
CA ILE A 58 8.65 -6.63 -14.01
C ILE A 58 8.76 -6.30 -15.51
N LEU A 59 9.96 -6.16 -16.06
CA LEU A 59 10.16 -5.83 -17.48
C LEU A 59 9.67 -6.94 -18.43
N ASP A 60 9.87 -8.20 -18.05
CA ASP A 60 9.44 -9.36 -18.86
C ASP A 60 7.92 -9.37 -19.08
N ASP A 61 7.17 -8.91 -18.07
CA ASP A 61 5.72 -8.84 -18.10
C ASP A 61 5.17 -7.51 -18.65
N ASN A 62 6.04 -6.54 -18.92
CA ASN A 62 5.66 -5.20 -19.37
C ASN A 62 6.50 -4.77 -20.60
N PRO A 63 6.37 -5.46 -21.74
CA PRO A 63 7.17 -5.19 -22.94
C PRO A 63 6.90 -3.80 -23.56
N GLN A 64 5.86 -3.10 -23.11
CA GLN A 64 5.60 -1.71 -23.49
C GLN A 64 6.64 -0.72 -22.91
N ILE A 65 7.40 -1.14 -21.89
CA ILE A 65 8.48 -0.34 -21.31
C ILE A 65 9.71 -0.55 -22.17
N VAL A 66 10.03 0.44 -22.99
CA VAL A 66 11.21 0.41 -23.86
C VAL A 66 12.42 0.96 -23.12
N ASP A 67 12.22 2.05 -22.37
CA ASP A 67 13.21 2.65 -21.49
C ASP A 67 12.70 2.70 -20.04
N THR A 68 13.60 2.57 -19.08
CA THR A 68 13.29 2.75 -17.65
C THR A 68 12.80 4.16 -17.33
N ASP A 69 13.14 5.15 -18.16
CA ASP A 69 12.66 6.52 -18.05
C ASP A 69 11.19 6.72 -18.48
N ASP A 70 10.59 5.73 -19.16
CA ASP A 70 9.16 5.74 -19.53
C ASP A 70 8.24 5.50 -18.32
N ILE A 71 8.82 5.23 -17.15
CA ILE A 71 8.10 4.88 -15.94
C ILE A 71 8.00 6.11 -15.03
N GLY A 72 6.78 6.59 -14.86
CA GLY A 72 6.47 7.69 -13.98
C GLY A 72 5.12 7.54 -13.26
N PRO A 73 4.73 8.53 -12.45
CA PRO A 73 3.49 8.50 -11.69
C PRO A 73 2.28 8.30 -12.60
N GLY A 74 1.42 7.34 -12.26
CA GLY A 74 0.25 6.96 -13.08
C GLY A 74 0.51 5.89 -14.14
N THR A 75 1.76 5.48 -14.34
CA THR A 75 2.08 4.33 -15.21
C THR A 75 1.42 3.08 -14.64
N VAL A 76 0.80 2.28 -15.51
CA VAL A 76 0.16 1.02 -15.15
C VAL A 76 1.09 -0.14 -15.49
N LEU A 77 1.42 -0.93 -14.49
CA LEU A 77 2.31 -2.09 -14.60
C LEU A 77 1.54 -3.36 -14.27
N TYR A 78 1.79 -4.42 -15.03
CA TYR A 78 1.43 -5.76 -14.61
C TYR A 78 2.48 -6.31 -13.64
N ILE A 79 2.05 -6.73 -12.45
CA ILE A 79 2.91 -7.33 -11.42
C ILE A 79 2.54 -8.79 -11.28
N ARG A 80 3.41 -9.68 -11.77
CA ARG A 80 3.25 -11.12 -11.57
C ARG A 80 3.29 -11.43 -10.06
N PRO A 81 2.30 -12.15 -9.51
CA PRO A 81 2.33 -12.57 -8.12
C PRO A 81 3.58 -13.40 -7.86
N SER A 82 4.27 -13.16 -6.75
CA SER A 82 5.38 -14.03 -6.35
C SER A 82 4.81 -15.44 -6.11
N SER A 83 5.04 -16.36 -7.06
CA SER A 83 4.88 -17.78 -6.79
C SER A 83 5.95 -18.11 -5.77
N THR A 84 5.59 -18.13 -4.48
CA THR A 84 6.40 -18.87 -3.50
C THR A 84 6.67 -20.22 -4.15
N LEU A 85 7.93 -20.53 -4.50
CA LEU A 85 8.28 -21.88 -4.90
C LEU A 85 7.76 -22.79 -3.78
N SER A 86 6.72 -23.55 -4.11
CA SER A 86 6.19 -24.61 -3.26
C SER A 86 7.21 -25.73 -3.17
#